data_AF-A0AAD7KN63-F1
#
_entry.id   AF-A0AAD7KN63-F1
#
_cell.length_a   1.000
_cell.length_b   1.000
_cell.length_c   1.000
_cell.angle_alpha   90.00
_cell.angle_beta   90.00
_cell.angle_gamma   90.00
#
_symmetry.space_group_name_H-M   'P 1'
#
loop_
_entity.id
_entity.type
_entity.pdbx_description
1 polymer ?
#
loop_
_entity_poly.entity_id
_entity_poly.type
_entity_poly.pdbx_seq_one_letter_code
_entity_poly.pdbx_strand_id
1 'polypeptide(L)'
;MFSIEKVLPHIEALSLDGKDAMRIWNDQYVVDDLFRNLTFLRLQSFDDEQAASNFPYCFIQKIPNLKGLVVKYSSFQEIFPCQRHEAGETHTMTVVQLRRLDLWALPKLEEICKDGFQLHPILEILETLRVWECSALLDLVPSTVSFNYLKKLDVWKCNGMLHLLTSTTAKSLVQITEMKIRECEIIQEIVFDKEDQGEVEIVLDRLENLELECLPSLINFCGSMNLGFSFPSLEKVIVRQCPKMQVFSCGVSTTPKLQRVKVEKNGYEWYWEGNLNATTEKMSNHMEDMVVFNVTHKETTPFNDQKPGTSGLRKKVKVFVQPNYLQNFVQSTYNAMTPEKVKGATLVVSGDGRYFSKEAIQIITKMAAANGVRRVWIGLNVLLSTPAVSAVIRERVGADGSKAAGAFVLTASHNPGGPHEDFGIKYNMENGGPAPEAITDKIYENTKTINEYLIAEDLPDVDITTAGVTKFSGPEGQFDVEVFDSATEYLKLVK
;
A
#
# COMPACT_ATOMS: atom_id res chain seq x y z
N MET A 1 28.49 23.15 26.30
CA MET A 1 28.65 22.96 24.85
C MET A 1 29.68 21.84 24.68
N PHE A 2 29.25 20.67 24.19
CA PHE A 2 30.18 19.54 23.98
C PHE A 2 31.10 19.87 22.81
N SER A 3 32.41 19.67 22.95
CA SER A 3 33.36 19.80 21.85
C SER A 3 33.18 18.59 20.93
N ILE A 4 32.75 18.83 19.69
CA ILE A 4 32.51 17.82 18.66
C ILE A 4 33.75 16.92 18.47
N GLU A 5 34.93 17.51 18.52
CA GLU A 5 36.23 16.82 18.43
C GLU A 5 36.46 15.79 19.53
N LYS A 6 35.87 15.98 20.72
CA LYS A 6 35.97 15.03 21.84
C LYS A 6 34.97 13.88 21.74
N VAL A 7 33.85 14.10 21.04
CA VAL A 7 32.72 13.17 21.02
C VAL A 7 32.75 12.28 19.78
N LEU A 8 32.94 12.84 18.58
CA LEU A 8 32.89 12.10 17.32
C LEU A 8 33.82 10.88 17.25
N PRO A 9 35.07 10.93 17.77
CA PRO A 9 35.96 9.77 17.74
C PRO A 9 35.43 8.56 18.50
N HIS A 10 34.42 8.72 19.36
CA HIS A 10 33.86 7.66 20.20
C HIS A 10 32.45 7.21 19.75
N ILE A 11 31.92 7.76 18.66
CA ILE A 11 30.58 7.46 18.16
C ILE A 11 30.63 6.36 17.09
N GLU A 12 29.81 5.33 17.26
CA GLU A 12 29.63 4.26 16.27
C GLU A 12 28.48 4.51 15.28
N ALA A 13 27.47 5.29 15.68
CA ALA A 13 26.31 5.62 14.87
C ALA A 13 25.95 7.10 14.99
N LEU A 14 25.85 7.79 13.85
CA LEU A 14 25.59 9.23 13.79
C LEU A 14 24.36 9.50 12.92
N SER A 15 23.50 10.41 13.36
CA SER A 15 22.35 10.89 12.60
C SER A 15 22.45 12.40 12.47
N LEU A 16 22.44 12.91 11.25
CA LEU A 16 22.56 14.34 10.95
C LEU A 16 21.38 14.80 10.10
N ASP A 17 20.85 15.98 10.43
CA ASP A 17 19.99 16.70 9.51
C ASP A 17 20.82 17.55 8.53
N GLY A 18 20.19 18.11 7.50
CA GLY A 18 20.89 18.91 6.49
C GLY A 18 21.69 20.09 7.06
N LYS A 19 21.21 20.74 8.12
CA LYS A 19 21.86 21.92 8.70
C LYS A 19 23.09 21.53 9.51
N ASP A 20 22.96 20.50 10.33
CA ASP A 20 24.06 20.00 11.16
C ASP A 20 25.14 19.35 10.30
N ALA A 21 24.73 18.64 9.25
CA ALA A 21 25.66 18.07 8.29
C ALA A 21 26.48 19.14 7.57
N MET A 22 25.84 20.21 7.06
CA MET A 22 26.54 21.33 6.42
C MET A 22 27.50 22.06 7.38
N ARG A 23 27.16 22.17 8.67
CA ARG A 23 28.07 22.72 9.69
C ARG A 23 29.31 21.86 9.88
N ILE A 24 29.14 20.54 9.94
CA ILE A 24 30.23 19.60 10.08
C ILE A 24 31.10 19.59 8.81
N TRP A 25 30.50 19.59 7.62
CA TRP A 25 31.24 19.51 6.36
C TRP A 25 32.04 20.76 6.02
N ASN A 26 31.52 21.94 6.36
CA ASN A 26 32.18 23.22 6.10
C ASN A 26 33.22 23.60 7.18
N ASP A 27 33.32 22.82 8.26
CA ASP A 27 34.35 23.04 9.27
C ASP A 27 35.71 22.59 8.72
N GLN A 28 36.60 23.56 8.49
CA GLN A 28 37.95 23.33 7.95
C GLN A 28 38.83 22.45 8.85
N TYR A 29 38.38 22.15 10.08
CA TYR A 29 39.07 21.32 11.05
C TYR A 29 38.50 19.90 11.18
N VAL A 30 37.69 19.41 10.23
CA VAL A 30 37.38 17.98 10.17
C VAL A 30 38.66 17.21 9.82
N VAL A 31 39.39 16.84 10.87
CA VAL A 31 40.57 15.98 10.80
C VAL A 31 40.11 14.59 10.36
N ASP A 32 40.86 13.94 9.46
CA ASP A 32 40.56 12.62 8.89
C ASP A 32 40.31 11.51 9.94
N ASP A 33 40.61 11.78 11.22
CA ASP A 33 40.52 10.83 12.32
C ASP A 33 39.23 10.90 13.15
N LEU A 34 38.38 11.91 12.94
CA LEU A 34 37.19 12.13 13.79
C LEU A 34 36.13 11.04 13.65
N PHE A 35 36.08 10.34 12.52
CA PHE A 35 35.03 9.35 12.22
C PHE A 35 35.55 7.91 12.20
N ARG A 36 36.75 7.64 12.75
CA ARG A 36 37.36 6.31 12.71
C ARG A 36 36.49 5.20 13.32
N ASN A 37 35.71 5.50 14.36
CA ASN A 37 34.83 4.50 14.98
C ASN A 37 33.42 4.48 14.38
N LEU A 38 33.08 5.42 13.49
CA LEU A 38 31.75 5.53 12.92
C LEU A 38 31.52 4.40 11.90
N THR A 39 30.51 3.58 12.17
CA THR A 39 30.14 2.44 11.30
C THR A 39 28.75 2.62 10.67
N PHE A 40 27.92 3.51 11.20
CA PHE A 40 26.59 3.77 10.69
C PHE A 40 26.28 5.27 10.60
N LEU A 41 25.86 5.73 9.44
CA LEU A 41 25.49 7.13 9.21
C LEU A 41 24.06 7.23 8.70
N ARG A 42 23.28 8.12 9.31
CA ARG A 42 21.96 8.53 8.84
C ARG A 42 21.97 9.99 8.46
N LEU A 43 21.55 10.28 7.24
CA LEU A 43 21.33 11.62 6.69
C LEU A 43 19.82 11.82 6.49
N GLN A 44 19.28 12.93 7.00
CA GLN A 44 17.84 13.22 6.89
C GLN A 44 17.54 14.70 6.64
N SER A 45 16.40 15.01 6.03
CA SER A 45 15.89 16.39 5.93
C SER A 45 16.81 17.34 5.15
N PHE A 46 17.25 16.94 3.96
CA PHE A 46 18.01 17.76 3.02
C PHE A 46 17.09 18.33 1.93
N ASP A 47 16.40 19.43 2.24
CA ASP A 47 15.35 20.01 1.39
C ASP A 47 15.67 21.41 0.84
N ASP A 48 16.89 21.94 1.09
CA ASP A 48 17.22 23.35 0.84
C ASP A 48 17.64 23.63 -0.62
N GLU A 49 16.95 24.56 -1.27
CA GLU A 49 17.03 24.86 -2.72
C GLU A 49 18.34 25.52 -3.18
N GLN A 50 19.15 26.07 -2.28
CA GLN A 50 20.35 26.86 -2.67
C GLN A 50 21.70 26.16 -2.42
N ALA A 51 21.77 25.00 -1.76
CA ALA A 51 23.08 24.42 -1.38
C ALA A 51 23.18 22.89 -1.33
N ALA A 52 22.09 22.13 -1.52
CA ALA A 52 22.07 20.68 -1.23
C ALA A 52 21.56 19.79 -2.38
N SER A 53 21.66 20.22 -3.65
CA SER A 53 21.29 19.37 -4.79
C SER A 53 22.17 18.12 -4.90
N ASN A 54 23.42 18.22 -4.44
CA ASN A 54 24.42 17.17 -4.61
C ASN A 54 24.59 16.41 -3.30
N PHE A 55 24.48 15.09 -3.38
CA PHE A 55 24.78 14.22 -2.26
C PHE A 55 26.26 14.39 -1.82
N PRO A 56 26.55 14.47 -0.51
CA PRO A 56 27.87 14.76 0.05
C PRO A 56 28.84 13.56 -0.03
N TYR A 57 29.02 12.99 -1.22
CA TYR A 57 29.77 11.75 -1.41
C TYR A 57 31.23 11.82 -0.91
N CYS A 58 31.91 12.96 -1.12
CA CYS A 58 33.27 13.18 -0.64
C CYS A 58 33.39 13.07 0.89
N PHE A 59 32.34 13.42 1.63
CA PHE A 59 32.32 13.27 3.08
C PHE A 59 32.21 11.80 3.50
N ILE A 60 31.41 11.02 2.77
CA ILE A 60 31.26 9.58 3.02
C ILE A 60 32.62 8.86 2.91
N GLN A 61 33.46 9.28 1.96
CA GLN A 61 34.81 8.74 1.77
C GLN A 61 35.77 8.99 2.96
N LYS A 62 35.49 10.00 3.79
CA LYS A 62 36.26 10.29 5.02
C LYS A 62 35.89 9.39 6.19
N ILE A 63 34.93 8.48 6.02
CA ILE A 63 34.48 7.56 7.08
C ILE A 63 34.97 6.14 6.74
N PRO A 64 36.19 5.78 7.13
CA PRO A 64 36.86 4.57 6.62
C PRO A 64 36.16 3.27 7.00
N ASN A 65 35.43 3.25 8.12
CA ASN A 65 34.77 2.06 8.66
C ASN A 65 33.25 2.06 8.45
N LEU A 66 32.72 2.91 7.58
CA LEU A 66 31.28 3.00 7.33
C LEU A 66 30.76 1.70 6.70
N LYS A 67 29.83 1.05 7.40
CA LYS A 67 29.15 -0.19 6.99
C LYS A 67 27.69 0.02 6.61
N GLY A 68 27.04 1.05 7.17
CA GLY A 68 25.62 1.33 6.92
C GLY A 68 25.37 2.80 6.64
N LEU A 69 24.61 3.08 5.58
CA LEU A 69 24.20 4.42 5.18
C LEU A 69 22.68 4.44 5.04
N VAL A 70 22.04 5.41 5.69
CA VAL A 70 20.60 5.69 5.57
C VAL A 70 20.42 7.11 5.08
N VAL A 71 19.66 7.30 4.01
CA VAL A 71 19.30 8.62 3.48
C VAL A 71 17.79 8.71 3.45
N LYS A 72 17.19 9.69 4.14
CA LYS A 72 15.74 9.78 4.21
C LYS A 72 15.18 11.20 4.16
N TYR A 73 13.94 11.36 3.69
CA TYR A 73 13.22 12.65 3.67
C TYR A 73 14.11 13.76 3.10
N SER A 74 14.62 13.55 1.89
CA SER A 74 15.63 14.43 1.29
C SER A 74 15.40 14.58 -0.20
N SER A 75 15.87 15.68 -0.76
CA SER A 75 15.59 16.11 -2.13
C SER A 75 16.75 15.87 -3.10
N PHE A 76 17.61 14.87 -2.83
CA PHE A 76 18.72 14.50 -3.71
C PHE A 76 18.23 13.87 -5.01
N GLN A 77 18.84 14.26 -6.14
CA GLN A 77 18.60 13.62 -7.45
C GLN A 77 19.46 12.38 -7.68
N GLU A 78 20.64 12.32 -7.05
CA GLU A 78 21.60 11.24 -7.16
C GLU A 78 22.28 10.99 -5.80
N ILE A 79 22.56 9.73 -5.45
CA ILE A 79 23.28 9.38 -4.21
C ILE A 79 24.78 9.21 -4.45
N PHE A 80 25.18 8.58 -5.54
CA PHE A 80 26.59 8.34 -5.82
C PHE A 80 27.05 9.04 -7.10
N PRO A 81 27.29 10.38 -7.04
CA PRO A 81 27.75 11.16 -8.19
C PRO A 81 29.17 10.78 -8.62
N CYS A 82 29.39 10.83 -9.94
CA CYS A 82 30.69 10.65 -10.57
C CYS A 82 31.69 11.75 -10.12
N GLN A 83 32.81 11.38 -9.51
CA GLN A 83 33.96 12.27 -9.38
C GLN A 83 34.75 12.27 -10.68
N ARG A 84 34.86 13.42 -11.35
CA ARG A 84 35.80 13.59 -12.47
C ARG A 84 37.21 13.64 -11.88
N HIS A 85 38.09 12.72 -12.29
CA HIS A 85 39.52 12.88 -12.04
C HIS A 85 40.02 14.11 -12.80
N GLU A 86 40.40 15.17 -12.08
CA GLU A 86 41.35 16.13 -12.64
C GLU A 86 42.71 15.43 -12.75
N ALA A 87 43.30 15.46 -13.94
CA ALA A 87 44.57 14.81 -14.23
C ALA A 87 45.68 15.43 -13.37
N GLY A 88 46.05 14.78 -12.27
CA GLY A 88 47.18 15.22 -11.44
C GLY A 88 47.19 14.77 -9.98
N GLU A 89 46.06 14.40 -9.39
CA GLU A 89 46.01 14.03 -7.97
C GLU A 89 46.04 12.52 -7.75
N THR A 90 47.14 12.04 -7.16
CA THR A 90 47.28 10.66 -6.64
C THR A 90 46.75 10.59 -5.21
N HIS A 91 45.47 10.92 -5.00
CA HIS A 91 44.82 10.60 -3.73
C HIS A 91 44.42 9.11 -3.74
N THR A 92 45.05 8.32 -2.86
CA THR A 92 44.65 6.94 -2.58
C THR A 92 43.21 6.97 -2.05
N MET A 93 42.25 6.58 -2.88
CA MET A 93 40.84 6.55 -2.49
C MET A 93 40.61 5.44 -1.46
N THR A 94 40.19 5.81 -0.25
CA THR A 94 39.71 4.84 0.75
C THR A 94 38.41 4.23 0.23
N VAL A 95 38.43 2.92 -0.06
CA VAL A 95 37.23 2.20 -0.49
C VAL A 95 36.32 2.01 0.71
N VAL A 96 35.19 2.72 0.72
CA VAL A 96 34.16 2.58 1.77
C VAL A 96 33.54 1.18 1.66
N GLN A 97 33.58 0.41 2.75
CA GLN A 97 33.06 -0.96 2.79
C GLN A 97 31.56 -1.03 3.13
N LEU A 98 30.73 -0.36 2.35
CA LEU A 98 29.31 -0.23 2.63
C LEU A 98 28.58 -1.58 2.46
N ARG A 99 28.02 -2.12 3.55
CA ARG A 99 27.25 -3.37 3.55
C ARG A 99 25.74 -3.16 3.53
N ARG A 100 25.26 -1.97 3.93
CA ARG A 100 23.83 -1.64 3.95
C ARG A 100 23.57 -0.23 3.44
N LEU A 101 22.60 -0.12 2.54
CA LEU A 101 22.09 1.13 2.01
C LEU A 101 20.56 1.15 2.13
N ASP A 102 20.04 2.13 2.87
CA ASP A 102 18.60 2.39 2.96
C ASP A 102 18.30 3.79 2.42
N LEU A 103 17.46 3.86 1.39
CA LEU A 103 16.96 5.09 0.78
C LEU A 103 15.46 5.17 1.05
N TRP A 104 14.99 6.26 1.66
CA TRP A 104 13.58 6.38 2.05
C TRP A 104 13.01 7.79 1.84
N ALA A 105 11.89 7.90 1.11
CA ALA A 105 11.17 9.16 0.89
C ALA A 105 12.11 10.18 0.24
N LEU A 106 12.65 9.79 -0.91
CA LEU A 106 13.51 10.62 -1.77
C LEU A 106 12.75 10.90 -3.07
N PRO A 107 11.79 11.85 -3.07
CA PRO A 107 10.85 12.03 -4.16
C PRO A 107 11.49 12.55 -5.46
N LYS A 108 12.70 13.12 -5.38
CA LYS A 108 13.48 13.62 -6.53
C LYS A 108 14.60 12.68 -6.97
N LEU A 109 14.77 11.52 -6.33
CA LEU A 109 15.86 10.60 -6.66
C LEU A 109 15.61 9.97 -8.03
N GLU A 110 16.40 10.36 -9.02
CA GLU A 110 16.32 9.88 -10.40
C GLU A 110 17.23 8.66 -10.61
N GLU A 111 18.40 8.63 -9.96
CA GLU A 111 19.39 7.56 -10.10
C GLU A 111 20.11 7.28 -8.75
N ILE A 112 20.33 6.01 -8.39
CA ILE A 112 21.18 5.67 -7.23
C ILE A 112 22.66 5.94 -7.57
N CYS A 113 23.07 5.56 -8.77
CA CYS A 113 24.42 5.71 -9.30
C CYS A 113 24.39 5.85 -10.83
N LYS A 114 25.25 6.71 -11.38
CA LYS A 114 25.36 6.93 -12.82
C LYS A 114 26.06 5.79 -13.58
N ASP A 115 25.59 5.52 -14.79
CA ASP A 115 26.14 4.49 -15.69
C ASP A 115 27.58 4.82 -16.16
N GLY A 116 28.45 3.81 -16.23
CA GLY A 116 29.78 3.91 -16.88
C GLY A 116 30.99 4.32 -16.02
N PHE A 117 30.93 4.30 -14.68
CA PHE A 117 32.07 4.74 -13.83
C PHE A 117 32.45 3.75 -12.71
N GLN A 118 33.67 3.91 -12.16
CA GLN A 118 34.35 3.06 -11.15
C GLN A 118 33.67 3.03 -9.75
N LEU A 119 32.34 3.13 -9.69
CA LEU A 119 31.52 2.97 -8.48
C LEU A 119 31.35 1.50 -8.05
N HIS A 120 31.80 0.57 -8.90
CA HIS A 120 31.81 -0.87 -8.73
C HIS A 120 32.05 -1.33 -7.28
N PRO A 121 33.06 -0.84 -6.53
CA PRO A 121 33.40 -1.47 -5.24
C PRO A 121 32.35 -1.30 -4.13
N ILE A 122 31.57 -0.22 -4.10
CA ILE A 122 30.64 0.07 -2.99
C ILE A 122 29.37 -0.78 -3.13
N LEU A 123 28.82 -0.86 -4.33
CA LEU A 123 27.58 -1.60 -4.59
C LEU A 123 27.82 -3.11 -4.74
N GLU A 124 29.01 -3.52 -5.17
CA GLU A 124 29.35 -4.94 -5.31
C GLU A 124 29.26 -5.69 -3.98
N ILE A 125 29.80 -5.10 -2.91
CA ILE A 125 29.90 -5.72 -1.58
C ILE A 125 28.66 -5.48 -0.70
N LEU A 126 27.65 -4.81 -1.26
CA LEU A 126 26.43 -4.46 -0.54
C LEU A 126 25.67 -5.74 -0.19
N GLU A 127 25.29 -5.90 1.08
CA GLU A 127 24.52 -7.06 1.55
C GLU A 127 23.03 -6.76 1.71
N THR A 128 22.66 -5.49 1.91
CA THR A 128 21.27 -5.07 2.08
C THR A 128 21.01 -3.76 1.36
N LEU A 129 20.01 -3.78 0.48
CA LEU A 129 19.51 -2.60 -0.23
C LEU A 129 18.03 -2.43 0.05
N ARG A 130 17.65 -1.25 0.55
CA ARG A 130 16.26 -0.87 0.80
C ARG A 130 15.96 0.44 0.09
N VAL A 131 14.91 0.46 -0.73
CA VAL A 131 14.51 1.64 -1.49
C VAL A 131 13.01 1.85 -1.32
N TRP A 132 12.64 2.90 -0.59
CA TRP A 132 11.27 3.12 -0.11
C TRP A 132 10.80 4.51 -0.49
N GLU A 133 9.59 4.65 -1.06
CA GLU A 133 8.99 5.94 -1.41
C GLU A 133 9.92 6.82 -2.29
N CYS A 134 10.58 6.22 -3.28
CA CYS A 134 11.45 6.90 -4.25
C CYS A 134 10.77 6.95 -5.62
N SER A 135 9.76 7.81 -5.78
CA SER A 135 8.86 7.79 -6.94
C SER A 135 9.46 8.31 -8.25
N ALA A 136 10.58 9.05 -8.23
CA ALA A 136 11.26 9.52 -9.44
C ALA A 136 12.27 8.50 -10.02
N LEU A 137 12.56 7.42 -9.29
CA LEU A 137 13.52 6.40 -9.70
C LEU A 137 12.89 5.52 -10.79
N LEU A 138 13.53 5.44 -11.96
CA LEU A 138 13.01 4.72 -13.13
C LEU A 138 13.50 3.27 -13.25
N ASP A 139 14.73 3.01 -12.79
CA ASP A 139 15.35 1.70 -12.67
C ASP A 139 16.07 1.65 -11.32
N LEU A 140 16.19 0.47 -10.69
CA LEU A 140 16.88 0.39 -9.39
C LEU A 140 18.34 0.82 -9.51
N VAL A 141 19.03 0.31 -10.53
CA VAL A 141 20.42 0.62 -10.89
C VAL A 141 20.64 0.41 -12.40
N PRO A 142 21.66 1.04 -13.01
CA PRO A 142 22.07 0.73 -14.38
C PRO A 142 22.49 -0.73 -14.56
N SER A 143 22.41 -1.24 -15.79
CA SER A 143 22.77 -2.64 -16.13
C SER A 143 24.24 -2.97 -15.91
N THR A 144 25.11 -1.97 -15.78
CA THR A 144 26.54 -2.13 -15.47
C THR A 144 26.81 -2.47 -14.00
N VAL A 145 25.80 -2.36 -13.13
CA VAL A 145 25.93 -2.67 -11.70
C VAL A 145 25.70 -4.17 -11.43
N SER A 146 26.58 -4.74 -10.61
CA SER A 146 26.50 -6.11 -10.10
C SER A 146 26.32 -6.15 -8.58
N PHE A 147 25.48 -7.05 -8.09
CA PHE A 147 25.10 -7.24 -6.70
C PHE A 147 25.59 -8.61 -6.16
N ASN A 148 26.89 -8.86 -6.31
CA ASN A 148 27.52 -10.16 -6.03
C ASN A 148 27.37 -10.65 -4.58
N TYR A 149 27.16 -9.74 -3.62
CA TYR A 149 27.04 -10.06 -2.20
C TYR A 149 25.67 -9.70 -1.59
N LEU A 150 24.71 -9.25 -2.41
CA LEU A 150 23.42 -8.77 -1.94
C LEU A 150 22.59 -9.93 -1.40
N LYS A 151 22.24 -9.86 -0.11
CA LYS A 151 21.44 -10.87 0.59
C LYS A 151 19.98 -10.46 0.70
N LYS A 152 19.71 -9.15 0.80
CA LYS A 152 18.36 -8.60 1.01
C LYS A 152 18.09 -7.43 0.09
N LEU A 153 17.00 -7.53 -0.66
CA LEU A 153 16.46 -6.45 -1.48
C LEU A 153 15.02 -6.18 -1.03
N ASP A 154 14.73 -4.93 -0.65
CA ASP A 154 13.39 -4.51 -0.21
C ASP A 154 13.01 -3.18 -0.88
N VAL A 155 12.02 -3.23 -1.76
CA VAL A 155 11.52 -2.10 -2.53
C VAL A 155 10.05 -1.87 -2.19
N TRP A 156 9.69 -0.66 -1.79
CA TRP A 156 8.34 -0.33 -1.33
C TRP A 156 7.90 1.05 -1.79
N LYS A 157 6.69 1.15 -2.39
CA LYS A 157 6.11 2.44 -2.84
C LYS A 157 7.00 3.23 -3.81
N CYS A 158 7.67 2.56 -4.74
CA CYS A 158 8.48 3.23 -5.76
C CYS A 158 7.76 3.23 -7.10
N ASN A 159 6.92 4.24 -7.32
CA ASN A 159 5.97 4.32 -8.44
C ASN A 159 6.54 4.92 -9.74
N GLY A 160 7.88 4.98 -9.89
CA GLY A 160 8.56 5.42 -11.11
C GLY A 160 9.08 4.28 -12.00
N MET A 161 9.23 3.07 -11.44
CA MET A 161 9.84 1.93 -12.12
C MET A 161 8.84 1.11 -12.92
N LEU A 162 9.06 1.02 -14.24
CA LEU A 162 8.36 0.05 -15.11
C LEU A 162 8.92 -1.37 -14.93
N HIS A 163 10.23 -1.47 -14.72
CA HIS A 163 10.94 -2.71 -14.45
C HIS A 163 11.87 -2.51 -13.24
N LEU A 164 12.11 -3.54 -12.43
CA LEU A 164 12.99 -3.39 -11.27
C LEU A 164 14.48 -3.54 -11.63
N LEU A 165 14.81 -4.63 -12.34
CA LEU A 165 16.17 -5.03 -12.69
C LEU A 165 16.27 -5.43 -14.16
N THR A 166 17.46 -5.32 -14.73
CA THR A 166 17.78 -5.99 -16.00
C THR A 166 18.22 -7.43 -15.77
N SER A 167 18.16 -8.27 -16.80
CA SER A 167 18.65 -9.65 -16.77
C SER A 167 20.14 -9.73 -16.37
N THR A 168 20.96 -8.77 -16.79
CA THR A 168 22.39 -8.66 -16.40
C THR A 168 22.58 -8.43 -14.91
N THR A 169 21.85 -7.48 -14.32
CA THR A 169 21.92 -7.25 -12.87
C THR A 169 21.34 -8.42 -12.09
N ALA A 170 20.25 -9.03 -12.57
CA ALA A 170 19.65 -10.21 -11.93
C ALA A 170 20.61 -11.41 -11.86
N LYS A 171 21.43 -11.65 -12.90
CA LYS A 171 22.46 -12.71 -12.92
C LYS A 171 23.49 -12.58 -11.79
N SER A 172 23.75 -11.36 -11.32
CA SER A 172 24.73 -11.11 -10.26
C SER A 172 24.22 -11.41 -8.85
N LEU A 173 22.91 -11.67 -8.66
CA LEU A 173 22.27 -11.86 -7.35
C LEU A 173 22.52 -13.25 -6.74
N VAL A 174 23.74 -13.75 -6.81
CA VAL A 174 24.14 -15.10 -6.37
C VAL A 174 24.16 -15.30 -4.85
N GLN A 175 23.96 -14.25 -4.06
CA GLN A 175 23.88 -14.31 -2.60
C GLN A 175 22.50 -13.93 -2.05
N ILE A 176 21.51 -13.66 -2.91
CA ILE A 176 20.21 -13.16 -2.49
C ILE A 176 19.46 -14.22 -1.68
N THR A 177 18.92 -13.82 -0.53
CA THR A 177 18.16 -14.68 0.40
C THR A 177 16.72 -14.21 0.56
N GLU A 178 16.50 -12.89 0.47
CA GLU A 178 15.20 -12.26 0.61
C GLU A 178 15.03 -11.15 -0.43
N MET A 179 13.93 -11.22 -1.19
CA MET A 179 13.53 -10.21 -2.16
C MET A 179 12.08 -9.81 -1.90
N LYS A 180 11.83 -8.53 -1.63
CA LYS A 180 10.49 -7.97 -1.35
C LYS A 180 10.22 -6.78 -2.24
N ILE A 181 9.13 -6.82 -3.00
CA ILE A 181 8.63 -5.71 -3.83
C ILE A 181 7.18 -5.49 -3.46
N ARG A 182 6.87 -4.28 -2.96
CA ARG A 182 5.58 -4.01 -2.30
C ARG A 182 5.01 -2.65 -2.69
N GLU A 183 3.71 -2.57 -2.97
CA GLU A 183 3.00 -1.31 -3.23
C GLU A 183 3.63 -0.45 -4.34
N CYS A 184 4.25 -1.06 -5.36
CA CYS A 184 4.74 -0.37 -6.56
C CYS A 184 3.68 -0.48 -7.67
N GLU A 185 3.02 0.62 -8.01
CA GLU A 185 1.78 0.61 -8.81
C GLU A 185 1.98 0.33 -10.30
N ILE A 186 3.10 0.79 -10.87
CA ILE A 186 3.32 0.79 -12.32
C ILE A 186 4.30 -0.29 -12.82
N ILE A 187 4.92 -1.04 -11.91
CA ILE A 187 5.88 -2.08 -12.29
C ILE A 187 5.17 -3.18 -13.09
N GLN A 188 5.70 -3.52 -14.25
CA GLN A 188 5.15 -4.54 -15.15
C GLN A 188 5.95 -5.84 -15.11
N GLU A 189 7.27 -5.76 -14.95
CA GLU A 189 8.15 -6.93 -14.81
C GLU A 189 9.18 -6.71 -13.70
N ILE A 190 9.57 -7.77 -12.98
CA ILE A 190 10.65 -7.66 -11.98
C ILE A 190 12.02 -7.70 -12.69
N VAL A 191 12.21 -8.64 -13.61
CA VAL A 191 13.45 -8.80 -14.39
C VAL A 191 13.15 -8.59 -15.86
N PHE A 192 13.68 -7.51 -16.43
CA PHE A 192 13.53 -7.16 -17.83
C PHE A 192 14.74 -7.60 -18.65
N ASP A 193 14.48 -8.29 -19.76
CA ASP A 193 15.52 -8.79 -20.65
C ASP A 193 15.83 -7.78 -21.76
N LYS A 194 16.90 -6.99 -21.58
CA LYS A 194 17.32 -5.99 -22.58
C LYS A 194 18.14 -6.57 -23.74
N GLU A 195 18.77 -7.73 -23.58
CA GLU A 195 20.02 -8.01 -24.31
C GLU A 195 19.91 -9.09 -25.40
N ASP A 196 18.78 -9.78 -25.58
CA ASP A 196 18.55 -10.79 -26.65
C ASP A 196 19.75 -11.74 -26.89
N GLN A 197 20.41 -12.17 -25.80
CA GLN A 197 21.69 -12.92 -25.83
C GLN A 197 21.51 -14.45 -25.99
N GLY A 198 20.40 -14.90 -26.57
CA GLY A 198 20.07 -16.32 -26.66
C GLY A 198 19.57 -16.92 -25.33
N GLU A 199 19.43 -18.24 -25.28
CA GLU A 199 18.95 -18.93 -24.07
C GLU A 199 19.96 -18.80 -22.93
N VAL A 200 19.58 -18.12 -21.85
CA VAL A 200 20.41 -17.98 -20.64
C VAL A 200 19.61 -18.37 -19.41
N GLU A 201 20.21 -19.16 -18.53
CA GLU A 201 19.63 -19.52 -17.24
C GLU A 201 20.17 -18.61 -16.12
N ILE A 202 19.27 -18.03 -15.33
CA ILE A 202 19.59 -17.28 -14.11
C ILE A 202 19.34 -18.17 -12.90
N VAL A 203 20.39 -18.44 -12.12
CA VAL A 203 20.32 -19.29 -10.93
C VAL A 203 20.37 -18.42 -9.67
N LEU A 204 19.27 -18.41 -8.92
CA LEU A 204 19.15 -17.74 -7.63
C LEU A 204 19.15 -18.81 -6.53
N ASP A 205 20.33 -19.40 -6.31
CA ASP A 205 20.56 -20.60 -5.50
C ASP A 205 20.17 -20.47 -4.02
N ARG A 206 20.31 -19.26 -3.46
CA ARG A 206 20.11 -18.93 -2.04
C ARG A 206 18.80 -18.23 -1.75
N LEU A 207 17.98 -17.90 -2.76
CA LEU A 207 16.75 -17.16 -2.53
C LEU A 207 15.77 -18.04 -1.76
N GLU A 208 15.49 -17.71 -0.51
CA GLU A 208 14.57 -18.45 0.37
C GLU A 208 13.18 -17.82 0.37
N ASN A 209 13.13 -16.48 0.32
CA ASN A 209 11.92 -15.68 0.50
C ASN A 209 11.73 -14.68 -0.65
N LEU A 210 10.66 -14.86 -1.43
CA LEU A 210 10.21 -13.91 -2.45
C LEU A 210 8.83 -13.36 -2.08
N GLU A 211 8.67 -12.04 -2.05
CA GLU A 211 7.41 -11.38 -1.72
C GLU A 211 7.09 -10.30 -2.75
N LEU A 212 5.96 -10.49 -3.43
CA LEU A 212 5.35 -9.58 -4.41
C LEU A 212 3.96 -9.23 -3.89
N GLU A 213 3.75 -8.01 -3.40
CA GLU A 213 2.48 -7.61 -2.75
C GLU A 213 2.00 -6.24 -3.22
N CYS A 214 0.70 -6.13 -3.53
CA CYS A 214 0.06 -4.90 -3.98
C CYS A 214 0.73 -4.32 -5.24
N LEU A 215 0.89 -5.14 -6.29
CA LEU A 215 1.52 -4.75 -7.56
C LEU A 215 0.47 -4.82 -8.69
N PRO A 216 -0.42 -3.82 -8.82
CA PRO A 216 -1.58 -3.87 -9.71
C PRO A 216 -1.24 -3.95 -11.21
N SER A 217 -0.05 -3.50 -11.61
CA SER A 217 0.40 -3.54 -13.01
C SER A 217 1.32 -4.72 -13.34
N LEU A 218 1.73 -5.53 -12.37
CA LEU A 218 2.70 -6.60 -12.58
C LEU A 218 2.11 -7.70 -13.47
N ILE A 219 2.74 -7.95 -14.60
CA ILE A 219 2.33 -8.95 -15.59
C ILE A 219 3.06 -10.27 -15.33
N ASN A 220 4.36 -10.21 -15.04
CA ASN A 220 5.21 -11.38 -14.82
C ASN A 220 6.42 -11.02 -13.95
N PHE A 221 7.08 -12.03 -13.38
CA PHE A 221 8.42 -11.87 -12.81
C PHE A 221 9.43 -11.60 -13.93
N CYS A 222 9.30 -12.30 -15.06
CA CYS A 222 10.07 -12.05 -16.28
C CYS A 222 9.28 -12.48 -17.54
N GLY A 223 9.18 -11.58 -18.53
CA GLY A 223 8.39 -11.79 -19.74
C GLY A 223 9.14 -12.48 -20.89
N SER A 224 10.46 -12.62 -20.78
CA SER A 224 11.30 -13.23 -21.81
C SER A 224 11.15 -14.76 -21.83
N MET A 225 10.94 -15.33 -23.02
CA MET A 225 10.96 -16.79 -23.22
C MET A 225 12.39 -17.34 -23.26
N ASN A 226 13.38 -16.49 -23.52
CA ASN A 226 14.79 -16.86 -23.65
C ASN A 226 15.51 -16.93 -22.29
N LEU A 227 14.86 -16.47 -21.21
CA LEU A 227 15.44 -16.50 -19.86
C LEU A 227 14.79 -17.59 -19.00
N GLY A 228 15.60 -18.59 -18.65
CA GLY A 228 15.23 -19.57 -17.64
C GLY A 228 15.59 -19.09 -16.23
N PHE A 229 14.83 -19.52 -15.23
CA PHE A 229 15.12 -19.26 -13.82
C PHE A 229 15.22 -20.55 -13.02
N SER A 230 16.19 -20.63 -12.13
CA SER A 230 16.34 -21.71 -11.18
C SER A 230 16.38 -21.16 -9.76
N PHE A 231 15.47 -21.63 -8.91
CA PHE A 231 15.42 -21.27 -7.48
C PHE A 231 15.53 -22.51 -6.57
N PRO A 232 16.72 -23.12 -6.45
CA PRO A 232 16.96 -24.33 -5.66
C PRO A 232 16.56 -24.27 -4.18
N SER A 233 16.65 -23.09 -3.54
CA SER A 233 16.39 -22.92 -2.10
C SER A 233 15.11 -22.16 -1.78
N LEU A 234 14.24 -21.92 -2.76
CA LEU A 234 13.03 -21.14 -2.55
C LEU A 234 12.00 -21.92 -1.73
N GLU A 235 11.73 -21.43 -0.52
CA GLU A 235 10.83 -22.07 0.44
C GLU A 235 9.51 -21.31 0.61
N LYS A 236 9.56 -19.99 0.44
CA LYS A 236 8.44 -19.11 0.69
C LYS A 236 8.29 -18.10 -0.44
N VAL A 237 7.16 -18.21 -1.13
CA VAL A 237 6.72 -17.21 -2.11
C VAL A 237 5.41 -16.61 -1.62
N ILE A 238 5.34 -15.29 -1.60
CA ILE A 238 4.13 -14.51 -1.37
C ILE A 238 3.83 -13.75 -2.65
N VAL A 239 2.65 -13.97 -3.24
CA VAL A 239 2.14 -13.17 -4.38
C VAL A 239 0.74 -12.71 -4.02
N ARG A 240 0.54 -11.42 -3.78
CA ARG A 240 -0.71 -10.86 -3.24
C ARG A 240 -1.12 -9.62 -3.98
N GLN A 241 -2.40 -9.49 -4.31
CA GLN A 241 -2.92 -8.27 -4.96
C GLN A 241 -2.11 -7.89 -6.21
N CYS A 242 -1.77 -8.91 -7.03
CA CYS A 242 -1.10 -8.78 -8.33
C CYS A 242 -2.05 -9.25 -9.46
N PRO A 243 -3.18 -8.56 -9.70
CA PRO A 243 -4.30 -9.06 -10.50
C PRO A 243 -3.97 -9.33 -11.97
N LYS A 244 -2.94 -8.69 -12.55
CA LYS A 244 -2.53 -8.90 -13.96
C LYS A 244 -1.55 -10.05 -14.15
N MET A 245 -1.05 -10.63 -13.06
CA MET A 245 -0.02 -11.66 -13.11
C MET A 245 -0.64 -13.02 -13.40
N GLN A 246 -0.62 -13.43 -14.68
CA GLN A 246 -1.16 -14.73 -15.12
C GLN A 246 -0.11 -15.84 -15.10
N VAL A 247 1.15 -15.50 -15.39
CA VAL A 247 2.27 -16.43 -15.45
C VAL A 247 3.41 -15.86 -14.61
N PHE A 248 4.13 -16.71 -13.89
CA PHE A 248 5.29 -16.25 -13.11
C PHE A 248 6.44 -15.84 -14.02
N SER A 249 6.90 -16.72 -14.91
CA SER A 249 7.88 -16.40 -15.95
C SER A 249 7.50 -17.05 -17.27
N CYS A 250 7.71 -16.35 -18.39
CA CYS A 250 7.48 -16.94 -19.71
C CYS A 250 8.48 -18.06 -20.03
N GLY A 251 9.75 -17.91 -19.64
CA GLY A 251 10.76 -18.95 -19.71
C GLY A 251 10.61 -20.03 -18.62
N VAL A 252 11.43 -21.08 -18.73
CA VAL A 252 11.39 -22.24 -17.82
C VAL A 252 11.80 -21.83 -16.41
N SER A 253 10.96 -22.11 -15.42
CA SER A 253 11.25 -21.88 -14.00
C SER A 253 11.32 -23.20 -13.22
N THR A 254 12.42 -23.45 -12.52
CA THR A 254 12.58 -24.64 -11.64
C THR A 254 12.63 -24.25 -10.17
N THR A 255 11.84 -24.94 -9.35
CA THR A 255 11.66 -24.65 -7.91
C THR A 255 11.59 -25.94 -7.09
N PRO A 256 12.69 -26.73 -6.99
CA PRO A 256 12.65 -28.11 -6.51
C PRO A 256 12.22 -28.28 -5.04
N LYS A 257 12.42 -27.25 -4.21
CA LYS A 257 12.01 -27.26 -2.79
C LYS A 257 10.67 -26.60 -2.52
N LEU A 258 10.16 -25.82 -3.48
CA LEU A 258 8.95 -25.06 -3.25
C LEU A 258 7.75 -26.01 -3.26
N GLN A 259 6.93 -25.92 -2.22
CA GLN A 259 5.73 -26.75 -2.08
C GLN A 259 4.48 -25.92 -1.81
N ARG A 260 4.62 -24.59 -1.73
CA ARG A 260 3.55 -23.70 -1.31
C ARG A 260 3.82 -22.23 -1.66
N VAL A 261 2.77 -21.53 -2.05
CA VAL A 261 2.75 -20.07 -2.28
C VAL A 261 1.61 -19.45 -1.49
N LYS A 262 1.85 -18.31 -0.82
CA LYS A 262 0.84 -17.61 -0.01
C LYS A 262 0.25 -16.42 -0.76
N VAL A 263 -1.08 -16.34 -0.82
CA VAL A 263 -1.79 -15.44 -1.76
C VAL A 263 -2.70 -14.42 -1.08
N GLU A 264 -3.07 -14.64 0.18
CA GLU A 264 -3.91 -13.71 0.93
C GLU A 264 -3.19 -13.17 2.17
N LYS A 265 -3.50 -11.91 2.55
CA LYS A 265 -2.96 -11.25 3.73
C LYS A 265 -3.32 -11.99 5.02
N ASN A 266 -4.57 -12.50 5.07
CA ASN A 266 -5.19 -13.09 6.26
C ASN A 266 -5.60 -14.58 6.09
N GLY A 267 -5.39 -15.17 4.91
CA GLY A 267 -5.66 -16.59 4.67
C GLY A 267 -4.59 -17.49 5.30
N TYR A 268 -5.03 -18.59 5.91
CA TYR A 268 -4.18 -19.76 6.23
C TYR A 268 -3.92 -20.62 4.99
N GLU A 269 -4.52 -20.26 3.85
CA GLU A 269 -4.47 -21.04 2.63
C GLU A 269 -3.17 -20.79 1.86
N TRP A 270 -2.53 -21.89 1.54
CA TRP A 270 -1.35 -21.98 0.71
C TRP A 270 -1.72 -22.76 -0.55
N TYR A 271 -1.26 -22.29 -1.69
CA TYR A 271 -1.58 -22.87 -2.99
C TYR A 271 -0.34 -23.50 -3.60
N TRP A 272 -0.49 -24.64 -4.27
CA TRP A 272 0.58 -25.27 -5.03
C TRP A 272 0.04 -26.19 -6.13
N GLU A 273 0.36 -25.86 -7.38
CA GLU A 273 -0.03 -26.64 -8.57
C GLU A 273 1.21 -27.28 -9.24
N GLY A 274 2.20 -27.67 -8.43
CA GLY A 274 3.41 -28.37 -8.88
C GLY A 274 4.51 -27.47 -9.46
N ASN A 275 4.19 -26.28 -9.97
CA ASN A 275 5.17 -25.27 -10.37
C ASN A 275 4.63 -23.84 -10.19
N LEU A 276 5.52 -22.84 -10.23
CA LEU A 276 5.15 -21.43 -10.06
C LEU A 276 4.13 -20.95 -11.10
N ASN A 277 4.33 -21.23 -12.39
CA ASN A 277 3.44 -20.77 -13.46
C ASN A 277 2.01 -21.30 -13.28
N ALA A 278 1.85 -22.61 -13.09
CA ALA A 278 0.54 -23.22 -12.87
C ALA A 278 -0.12 -22.71 -11.58
N THR A 279 0.67 -22.46 -10.53
CA THR A 279 0.14 -21.92 -9.29
C THR A 279 -0.32 -20.47 -9.48
N THR A 280 0.45 -19.63 -10.18
CA THR A 280 0.10 -18.25 -10.54
C THR A 280 -1.14 -18.20 -11.44
N GLU A 281 -1.25 -19.09 -12.42
CA GLU A 281 -2.42 -19.17 -13.30
C GLU A 281 -3.69 -19.51 -12.51
N LYS A 282 -3.63 -20.52 -11.63
CA LYS A 282 -4.75 -20.85 -10.75
C LYS A 282 -5.12 -19.68 -9.82
N MET A 283 -4.13 -18.94 -9.33
CA MET A 283 -4.37 -17.72 -8.54
C MET A 283 -5.07 -16.65 -9.37
N SER A 284 -4.61 -16.40 -10.59
CA SER A 284 -5.21 -15.44 -11.51
C SER A 284 -6.66 -15.82 -11.80
N ASN A 285 -6.95 -17.10 -12.06
CA ASN A 285 -8.31 -17.60 -12.29
C ASN A 285 -9.21 -17.47 -11.04
N HIS A 286 -8.67 -17.61 -9.81
CA HIS A 286 -9.40 -17.29 -8.57
C HIS A 286 -9.60 -15.77 -8.36
N MET A 287 -8.72 -14.94 -8.92
CA MET A 287 -8.87 -13.48 -8.93
C MET A 287 -9.79 -13.00 -10.07
N GLU A 288 -9.99 -13.78 -11.14
CA GLU A 288 -10.92 -13.49 -12.24
C GLU A 288 -12.41 -13.54 -11.82
N ASP A 289 -12.75 -14.29 -10.76
CA ASP A 289 -14.09 -14.28 -10.17
C ASP A 289 -14.35 -13.04 -9.27
N MET A 290 -13.31 -12.27 -8.93
CA MET A 290 -13.48 -11.03 -8.16
C MET A 290 -13.77 -9.88 -9.11
N VAL A 291 -15.00 -9.38 -9.05
CA VAL A 291 -15.36 -8.16 -9.77
C VAL A 291 -14.55 -6.99 -9.22
N VAL A 292 -13.74 -6.39 -10.09
CA VAL A 292 -12.93 -5.21 -9.80
C VAL A 292 -13.76 -3.96 -10.08
N PHE A 293 -13.85 -3.05 -9.10
CA PHE A 293 -14.51 -1.76 -9.27
C PHE A 293 -13.51 -0.60 -9.23
N ASN A 294 -13.88 0.52 -9.82
CA ASN A 294 -13.11 1.76 -9.82
C ASN A 294 -13.77 2.82 -8.94
N VAL A 295 -12.98 3.76 -8.43
CA VAL A 295 -13.49 4.91 -7.68
C VAL A 295 -13.67 6.09 -8.61
N THR A 296 -14.86 6.67 -8.61
CA THR A 296 -15.15 7.91 -9.36
C THR A 296 -15.52 9.03 -8.41
N HIS A 297 -15.04 10.24 -8.73
CA HIS A 297 -15.46 11.48 -8.09
C HIS A 297 -16.64 12.07 -8.88
N LYS A 298 -17.74 12.35 -8.19
CA LYS A 298 -18.94 12.95 -8.79
C LYS A 298 -19.19 14.31 -8.19
N GLU A 299 -19.17 15.33 -9.04
CA GLU A 299 -19.60 16.67 -8.65
C GLU A 299 -21.06 16.66 -8.20
N THR A 300 -21.37 17.47 -7.19
CA THR A 300 -22.71 17.60 -6.63
C THR A 300 -22.94 19.01 -6.10
N THR A 301 -24.21 19.35 -5.84
CA THR A 301 -24.60 20.62 -5.23
C THR A 301 -25.13 20.39 -3.81
N PRO A 302 -24.84 21.29 -2.86
CA PRO A 302 -25.33 21.16 -1.48
C PRO A 302 -26.85 21.15 -1.33
N PHE A 303 -27.33 20.49 -0.26
CA PHE A 303 -28.74 20.55 0.16
C PHE A 303 -28.84 21.15 1.57
N ASN A 304 -29.59 22.23 1.72
CA ASN A 304 -29.74 22.93 3.00
C ASN A 304 -30.72 22.27 3.98
N ASP A 305 -31.41 21.21 3.58
CA ASP A 305 -32.51 20.63 4.33
C ASP A 305 -32.20 19.23 4.90
N GLN A 306 -30.94 18.80 4.86
CA GLN A 306 -30.47 17.48 5.29
C GLN A 306 -30.07 17.40 6.77
N LYS A 307 -30.68 18.22 7.64
CA LYS A 307 -30.41 18.17 9.08
C LYS A 307 -31.02 16.92 9.72
N PRO A 308 -30.23 16.02 10.34
CA PRO A 308 -30.78 14.92 11.13
C PRO A 308 -31.52 15.46 12.36
N GLY A 309 -32.67 14.86 12.67
CA GLY A 309 -33.29 15.03 13.99
C GLY A 309 -32.70 14.05 15.02
N THR A 310 -33.29 14.00 16.22
CA THR A 310 -32.90 13.08 17.31
C THR A 310 -32.93 11.58 16.92
N SER A 311 -33.56 11.25 15.80
CA SER A 311 -33.69 9.89 15.28
C SER A 311 -33.27 9.76 13.81
N GLY A 312 -32.38 10.65 13.34
CA GLY A 312 -31.89 10.67 11.95
C GLY A 312 -32.62 11.65 11.03
N LEU A 313 -32.22 11.64 9.76
CA LEU A 313 -32.85 12.40 8.70
C LEU A 313 -34.10 11.66 8.23
N ARG A 314 -35.24 12.36 8.16
CA ARG A 314 -36.52 11.82 7.65
C ARG A 314 -37.13 12.82 6.68
N LYS A 315 -37.50 12.32 5.51
CA LYS A 315 -38.14 13.10 4.43
C LYS A 315 -39.05 12.17 3.64
N LYS A 316 -39.95 12.76 2.85
CA LYS A 316 -40.75 11.99 1.89
C LYS A 316 -39.83 11.28 0.89
N VAL A 317 -40.19 10.07 0.46
CA VAL A 317 -39.46 9.28 -0.54
C VAL A 317 -39.14 10.11 -1.78
N LYS A 318 -40.10 10.93 -2.26
CA LYS A 318 -39.91 11.84 -3.40
C LYS A 318 -38.72 12.82 -3.26
N VAL A 319 -38.25 13.05 -2.04
CA VAL A 319 -37.07 13.88 -1.76
C VAL A 319 -35.80 13.04 -1.85
N PHE A 320 -35.78 11.87 -1.23
CA PHE A 320 -34.61 10.96 -1.26
C PHE A 320 -34.26 10.44 -2.65
N VAL A 321 -35.25 10.28 -3.53
CA VAL A 321 -35.03 9.84 -4.92
C VAL A 321 -34.58 10.97 -5.85
N GLN A 322 -34.49 12.21 -5.36
CA GLN A 322 -33.89 13.30 -6.15
C GLN A 322 -32.42 12.97 -6.41
N PRO A 323 -31.88 13.34 -7.59
CA PRO A 323 -30.48 13.14 -7.90
C PRO A 323 -29.58 13.67 -6.77
N ASN A 324 -28.61 12.86 -6.37
CA ASN A 324 -27.59 13.16 -5.37
C ASN A 324 -28.09 13.39 -3.93
N TYR A 325 -29.40 13.36 -3.64
CA TYR A 325 -29.89 13.64 -2.28
C TYR A 325 -29.36 12.63 -1.28
N LEU A 326 -29.57 11.32 -1.51
CA LEU A 326 -29.05 10.28 -0.63
C LEU A 326 -27.51 10.29 -0.60
N GLN A 327 -26.87 10.41 -1.76
CA GLN A 327 -25.42 10.39 -1.91
C GLN A 327 -24.75 11.49 -1.08
N ASN A 328 -25.27 12.72 -1.15
CA ASN A 328 -24.72 13.84 -0.39
C ASN A 328 -24.78 13.58 1.11
N PHE A 329 -25.86 13.01 1.62
CA PHE A 329 -26.00 12.70 3.04
C PHE A 329 -25.02 11.60 3.48
N VAL A 330 -24.87 10.55 2.66
CA VAL A 330 -23.97 9.42 2.92
C VAL A 330 -22.52 9.88 2.91
N GLN A 331 -22.09 10.61 1.88
CA GLN A 331 -20.72 11.16 1.81
C GLN A 331 -20.46 12.14 2.96
N SER A 332 -21.44 12.99 3.29
CA SER A 332 -21.33 13.92 4.42
C SER A 332 -21.18 13.21 5.76
N THR A 333 -21.74 11.99 5.87
CA THR A 333 -21.54 11.09 7.02
C THR A 333 -20.10 10.58 7.08
N TYR A 334 -19.53 10.12 5.96
CA TYR A 334 -18.11 9.74 5.91
C TYR A 334 -17.18 10.91 6.23
N ASN A 335 -17.42 12.10 5.66
CA ASN A 335 -16.65 13.32 5.89
C ASN A 335 -16.74 13.82 7.35
N ALA A 336 -17.77 13.41 8.11
CA ALA A 336 -17.89 13.76 9.52
C ALA A 336 -16.93 12.93 10.40
N MET A 337 -16.49 11.76 9.93
CA MET A 337 -15.59 10.84 10.63
C MET A 337 -14.12 11.07 10.22
N THR A 338 -13.18 10.53 11.00
CA THR A 338 -11.76 10.55 10.60
C THR A 338 -11.48 9.42 9.58
N PRO A 339 -10.48 9.56 8.69
CA PRO A 339 -10.15 8.53 7.71
C PRO A 339 -9.92 7.15 8.33
N GLU A 340 -9.30 7.08 9.51
CA GLU A 340 -9.00 5.83 10.22
C GLU A 340 -10.26 5.12 10.75
N LYS A 341 -11.37 5.84 10.91
CA LYS A 341 -12.67 5.26 11.29
C LYS A 341 -13.45 4.69 10.10
N VAL A 342 -13.10 5.08 8.88
CA VAL A 342 -13.81 4.68 7.65
C VAL A 342 -13.00 3.67 6.86
N LYS A 343 -11.73 3.99 6.56
CA LYS A 343 -10.84 3.12 5.78
C LYS A 343 -10.56 1.83 6.54
N GLY A 344 -10.74 0.69 5.89
CA GLY A 344 -10.56 -0.61 6.50
C GLY A 344 -11.71 -1.06 7.42
N ALA A 345 -12.74 -0.25 7.62
CA ALA A 345 -13.80 -0.54 8.59
C ALA A 345 -14.77 -1.63 8.09
N THR A 346 -15.47 -2.26 9.05
CA THR A 346 -16.70 -3.01 8.77
C THR A 346 -17.89 -2.13 9.15
N LEU A 347 -18.87 -1.96 8.25
CA LEU A 347 -20.10 -1.19 8.52
C LEU A 347 -21.34 -2.07 8.36
N VAL A 348 -22.38 -1.80 9.15
CA VAL A 348 -23.70 -2.40 8.93
C VAL A 348 -24.57 -1.46 8.10
N VAL A 349 -25.24 -1.97 7.07
CA VAL A 349 -26.22 -1.19 6.29
C VAL A 349 -27.48 -2.03 6.20
N SER A 350 -28.55 -1.61 6.88
CA SER A 350 -29.82 -2.34 6.89
C SER A 350 -30.94 -1.50 7.49
N GLY A 351 -32.17 -2.01 7.53
CA GLY A 351 -33.31 -1.21 7.97
C GLY A 351 -34.59 -1.98 8.25
N ASP A 352 -35.71 -1.26 8.21
CA ASP A 352 -37.04 -1.83 8.46
C ASP A 352 -37.76 -2.34 7.20
N GLY A 353 -37.05 -2.39 6.06
CA GLY A 353 -37.57 -2.92 4.80
C GLY A 353 -38.57 -2.00 4.09
N ARG A 354 -38.72 -0.73 4.52
CA ARG A 354 -39.62 0.24 3.86
C ARG A 354 -39.26 0.46 2.39
N TYR A 355 -40.22 0.99 1.63
CA TYR A 355 -40.02 1.42 0.25
C TYR A 355 -38.73 2.25 0.08
N PHE A 356 -38.00 2.06 -1.02
CA PHE A 356 -36.68 2.64 -1.32
C PHE A 356 -35.47 2.03 -0.58
N SER A 357 -35.66 1.14 0.42
CA SER A 357 -34.53 0.56 1.16
C SER A 357 -33.63 -0.33 0.30
N LYS A 358 -34.20 -1.03 -0.68
CA LYS A 358 -33.45 -1.93 -1.57
C LYS A 358 -32.55 -1.16 -2.54
N GLU A 359 -32.99 0.01 -2.99
CA GLU A 359 -32.23 0.90 -3.86
C GLU A 359 -31.18 1.67 -3.03
N ALA A 360 -31.57 2.18 -1.87
CA ALA A 360 -30.67 2.92 -0.98
C ALA A 360 -29.48 2.07 -0.52
N ILE A 361 -29.68 0.78 -0.23
CA ILE A 361 -28.57 -0.09 0.21
C ILE A 361 -27.52 -0.31 -0.88
N GLN A 362 -27.94 -0.41 -2.16
CA GLN A 362 -26.98 -0.54 -3.25
C GLN A 362 -26.14 0.74 -3.37
N ILE A 363 -26.79 1.91 -3.32
CA ILE A 363 -26.10 3.21 -3.36
C ILE A 363 -25.10 3.33 -2.20
N ILE A 364 -25.53 3.05 -0.96
CA ILE A 364 -24.67 3.14 0.22
C ILE A 364 -23.50 2.16 0.13
N THR A 365 -23.72 0.94 -0.39
CA THR A 365 -22.68 -0.08 -0.55
C THR A 365 -21.62 0.36 -1.55
N LYS A 366 -22.02 0.91 -2.71
CA LYS A 366 -21.10 1.46 -3.71
C LYS A 366 -20.29 2.64 -3.18
N MET A 367 -20.92 3.49 -2.37
CA MET A 367 -20.22 4.61 -1.72
C MET A 367 -19.31 4.14 -0.57
N ALA A 368 -19.69 3.10 0.16
CA ALA A 368 -18.84 2.50 1.20
C ALA A 368 -17.55 1.96 0.58
N ALA A 369 -17.68 1.18 -0.49
CA ALA A 369 -16.54 0.65 -1.25
C ALA A 369 -15.61 1.79 -1.72
N ALA A 370 -16.19 2.85 -2.29
CA ALA A 370 -15.44 4.00 -2.79
C ALA A 370 -14.77 4.85 -1.71
N ASN A 371 -15.29 4.84 -0.49
CA ASN A 371 -14.70 5.53 0.67
C ASN A 371 -13.69 4.64 1.44
N GLY A 372 -13.35 3.46 0.92
CA GLY A 372 -12.32 2.58 1.48
C GLY A 372 -12.80 1.69 2.64
N VAL A 373 -14.12 1.53 2.83
CA VAL A 373 -14.67 0.56 3.78
C VAL A 373 -14.24 -0.85 3.34
N ARG A 374 -13.81 -1.72 4.28
CA ARG A 374 -13.36 -3.08 3.97
C ARG A 374 -14.52 -4.05 3.82
N ARG A 375 -15.59 -3.88 4.60
CA ARG A 375 -16.73 -4.80 4.62
C ARG A 375 -18.05 -4.11 4.91
N VAL A 376 -19.11 -4.55 4.22
CA VAL A 376 -20.49 -4.18 4.53
C VAL A 376 -21.29 -5.40 4.97
N TRP A 377 -21.98 -5.28 6.10
CA TRP A 377 -22.89 -6.29 6.65
C TRP A 377 -24.34 -5.89 6.43
N ILE A 378 -25.12 -6.79 5.83
CA ILE A 378 -26.51 -6.55 5.44
C ILE A 378 -27.40 -7.66 6.00
N GLY A 379 -28.45 -7.30 6.74
CA GLY A 379 -29.49 -8.27 7.10
C GLY A 379 -30.28 -8.70 5.88
N LEU A 380 -30.63 -9.98 5.79
CA LEU A 380 -31.45 -10.56 4.71
C LEU A 380 -32.63 -9.68 4.34
N ASN A 381 -32.80 -9.41 3.04
CA ASN A 381 -33.84 -8.55 2.49
C ASN A 381 -33.85 -7.11 3.04
N VAL A 382 -32.69 -6.62 3.50
CA VAL A 382 -32.54 -5.30 4.15
C VAL A 382 -33.31 -5.21 5.48
N LEU A 383 -33.57 -6.34 6.13
CA LEU A 383 -34.30 -6.39 7.39
C LEU A 383 -33.34 -6.50 8.56
N LEU A 384 -33.22 -5.44 9.36
CA LEU A 384 -32.71 -5.48 10.73
C LEU A 384 -33.50 -4.46 11.55
N SER A 385 -34.13 -4.91 12.62
CA SER A 385 -34.73 -3.99 13.58
C SER A 385 -33.64 -3.08 14.19
N THR A 386 -33.98 -1.86 14.59
CA THR A 386 -32.99 -0.96 15.24
C THR A 386 -32.29 -1.63 16.44
N PRO A 387 -32.99 -2.38 17.32
CA PRO A 387 -32.32 -3.17 18.37
C PRO A 387 -31.38 -4.25 17.83
N ALA A 388 -31.75 -4.95 16.76
CA ALA A 388 -30.89 -5.96 16.13
C ALA A 388 -29.63 -5.33 15.52
N VAL A 389 -29.73 -4.17 14.88
CA VAL A 389 -28.54 -3.41 14.41
C VAL A 389 -27.61 -3.10 15.58
N SER A 390 -28.15 -2.60 16.69
CA SER A 390 -27.35 -2.31 17.90
C SER A 390 -26.66 -3.56 18.45
N ALA A 391 -27.37 -4.70 18.48
CA ALA A 391 -26.82 -5.99 18.88
C ALA A 391 -25.69 -6.45 17.94
N VAL A 392 -25.89 -6.35 16.62
CA VAL A 392 -24.88 -6.72 15.63
C VAL A 392 -23.61 -5.89 15.80
N ILE A 393 -23.72 -4.56 15.97
CA ILE A 393 -22.54 -3.70 16.13
C ILE A 393 -21.72 -4.12 17.36
N ARG A 394 -22.40 -4.43 18.47
CA ARG A 394 -21.75 -4.71 19.75
C ARG A 394 -21.18 -6.13 19.85
N GLU A 395 -21.94 -7.11 19.35
CA GLU A 395 -21.73 -8.52 19.69
C GLU A 395 -21.24 -9.35 18.49
N ARG A 396 -21.51 -8.94 17.24
CA ARG A 396 -21.06 -9.71 16.08
C ARG A 396 -19.55 -9.58 15.91
N VAL A 397 -18.89 -10.72 15.72
CA VAL A 397 -17.48 -10.82 15.37
C VAL A 397 -17.39 -11.55 14.05
N GLY A 398 -16.75 -10.92 13.06
CA GLY A 398 -16.52 -11.52 11.74
C GLY A 398 -15.59 -12.73 11.82
N ALA A 399 -15.56 -13.54 10.77
CA ALA A 399 -14.69 -14.72 10.69
C ALA A 399 -13.19 -14.38 10.83
N ASP A 400 -12.80 -13.15 10.49
CA ASP A 400 -11.46 -12.60 10.62
C ASP A 400 -11.25 -11.81 11.94
N GLY A 401 -12.19 -11.88 12.87
CA GLY A 401 -12.14 -11.16 14.14
C GLY A 401 -12.62 -9.71 14.07
N SER A 402 -13.09 -9.22 12.90
CA SER A 402 -13.54 -7.83 12.76
C SER A 402 -14.81 -7.53 13.55
N LYS A 403 -14.99 -6.26 13.93
CA LYS A 403 -16.23 -5.73 14.52
C LYS A 403 -16.73 -4.56 13.70
N ALA A 404 -18.04 -4.30 13.75
CA ALA A 404 -18.58 -3.14 13.05
C ALA A 404 -18.17 -1.83 13.74
N ALA A 405 -17.71 -0.86 12.96
CA ALA A 405 -17.34 0.48 13.42
C ALA A 405 -18.55 1.42 13.51
N GLY A 406 -19.67 1.06 12.88
CA GLY A 406 -20.89 1.85 12.85
C GLY A 406 -21.93 1.26 11.91
N ALA A 407 -23.05 1.96 11.75
CA ALA A 407 -24.12 1.50 10.87
C ALA A 407 -24.96 2.63 10.26
N PHE A 408 -25.31 2.48 8.99
CA PHE A 408 -26.44 3.19 8.39
C PHE A 408 -27.72 2.39 8.64
N VAL A 409 -28.67 3.00 9.33
CA VAL A 409 -29.97 2.38 9.64
C VAL A 409 -31.06 3.06 8.82
N LEU A 410 -31.66 2.30 7.90
CA LEU A 410 -32.70 2.75 6.99
C LEU A 410 -34.07 2.60 7.65
N THR A 411 -34.52 3.66 8.31
CA THR A 411 -35.79 3.69 9.03
C THR A 411 -36.26 5.12 9.26
N ALA A 412 -37.57 5.34 9.14
CA ALA A 412 -38.23 6.53 9.67
C ALA A 412 -39.05 6.19 10.94
N SER A 413 -38.66 5.12 11.66
CA SER A 413 -39.32 4.64 12.87
C SER A 413 -40.80 4.32 12.61
N HIS A 414 -41.71 4.95 13.35
CA HIS A 414 -43.15 4.75 13.25
C HIS A 414 -43.81 5.53 12.10
N ASN A 415 -43.07 6.40 11.39
CA ASN A 415 -43.64 7.14 10.27
C ASN A 415 -44.04 6.17 9.15
N PRO A 416 -45.21 6.39 8.49
CA PRO A 416 -45.68 5.58 7.37
C PRO A 416 -44.59 5.39 6.29
N GLY A 417 -44.58 4.21 5.67
CA GLY A 417 -43.69 3.87 4.56
C GLY A 417 -44.49 3.58 3.28
N GLY A 418 -43.88 3.83 2.12
CA GLY A 418 -44.51 3.70 0.81
C GLY A 418 -43.98 4.71 -0.19
N PRO A 419 -44.30 4.60 -1.48
CA PRO A 419 -43.78 5.47 -2.55
C PRO A 419 -44.08 6.97 -2.35
N HIS A 420 -45.15 7.28 -1.60
CA HIS A 420 -45.57 8.65 -1.29
C HIS A 420 -45.33 9.04 0.17
N GLU A 421 -44.74 8.15 0.97
CA GLU A 421 -44.56 8.34 2.41
C GLU A 421 -43.10 8.57 2.78
N ASP A 422 -42.74 8.34 4.04
CA ASP A 422 -41.45 8.75 4.58
C ASP A 422 -40.39 7.66 4.42
N PHE A 423 -39.21 8.11 4.00
CA PHE A 423 -37.96 7.38 4.14
C PHE A 423 -37.11 8.05 5.21
N GLY A 424 -36.22 7.28 5.83
CA GLY A 424 -35.32 7.81 6.82
C GLY A 424 -34.00 7.08 6.87
N ILE A 425 -32.96 7.82 7.24
CA ILE A 425 -31.60 7.32 7.40
C ILE A 425 -30.99 7.93 8.66
N LYS A 426 -30.37 7.10 9.47
CA LYS A 426 -29.59 7.52 10.66
C LYS A 426 -28.27 6.78 10.71
N TYR A 427 -27.32 7.33 11.43
CA TYR A 427 -26.02 6.70 11.69
C TYR A 427 -25.91 6.28 13.16
N ASN A 428 -25.49 5.05 13.41
CA ASN A 428 -25.11 4.54 14.72
C ASN A 428 -23.59 4.37 14.81
N MET A 429 -23.01 4.63 15.98
CA MET A 429 -21.56 4.54 16.25
C MET A 429 -21.15 3.15 16.74
N GLU A 430 -19.85 2.95 16.97
CA GLU A 430 -19.24 1.70 17.41
C GLU A 430 -19.79 1.13 18.74
N ASN A 431 -20.43 1.96 19.56
CA ASN A 431 -21.10 1.52 20.79
C ASN A 431 -22.51 0.92 20.54
N GLY A 432 -22.95 0.86 19.28
CA GLY A 432 -24.27 0.39 18.86
C GLY A 432 -25.40 1.41 19.05
N GLY A 433 -25.11 2.60 19.60
CA GLY A 433 -26.05 3.69 19.81
C GLY A 433 -26.08 4.71 18.67
N PRO A 434 -27.07 5.62 18.64
CA PRO A 434 -27.13 6.71 17.67
C PRO A 434 -25.90 7.62 17.73
N ALA A 435 -25.55 8.23 16.59
CA ALA A 435 -24.52 9.26 16.52
C ALA A 435 -24.80 10.42 17.51
N PRO A 436 -23.79 10.85 18.29
CA PRO A 436 -23.91 12.02 19.16
C PRO A 436 -24.22 13.30 18.38
N GLU A 437 -24.80 14.29 19.06
CA GLU A 437 -25.18 15.58 18.46
C GLU A 437 -24.02 16.26 17.72
N ALA A 438 -22.81 16.25 18.31
CA ALA A 438 -21.61 16.79 17.69
C ALA A 438 -21.28 16.15 16.32
N ILE A 439 -21.57 14.85 16.15
CA ILE A 439 -21.39 14.16 14.87
C ILE A 439 -22.52 14.52 13.93
N THR A 440 -23.79 14.47 14.38
CA THR A 440 -24.93 14.80 13.51
C THR A 440 -24.93 16.25 13.02
N ASP A 441 -24.44 17.19 13.82
CA ASP A 441 -24.24 18.58 13.42
C ASP A 441 -23.13 18.69 12.39
N LYS A 442 -22.01 17.99 12.58
CA LYS A 442 -20.92 17.95 11.58
C LYS A 442 -21.39 17.35 10.25
N ILE A 443 -22.22 16.30 10.28
CA ILE A 443 -22.87 15.75 9.08
C ILE A 443 -23.69 16.86 8.40
N TYR A 444 -24.53 17.56 9.15
CA TYR A 444 -25.35 18.63 8.58
C TYR A 444 -24.51 19.77 8.00
N GLU A 445 -23.46 20.21 8.68
CA GLU A 445 -22.53 21.23 8.14
C GLU A 445 -21.89 20.77 6.83
N ASN A 446 -21.48 19.51 6.74
CA ASN A 446 -20.94 18.93 5.50
C ASN A 446 -21.98 18.93 4.37
N THR A 447 -23.26 18.62 4.64
CA THR A 447 -24.31 18.60 3.58
C THR A 447 -24.55 19.97 2.94
N LYS A 448 -24.24 21.06 3.65
CA LYS A 448 -24.37 22.44 3.16
C LYS A 448 -23.16 22.93 2.35
N THR A 449 -22.03 22.23 2.43
CA THR A 449 -20.77 22.63 1.81
C THR A 449 -20.21 21.62 0.80
N ILE A 450 -20.77 20.41 0.77
CA ILE A 450 -20.35 19.33 -0.13
C ILE A 450 -20.44 19.73 -1.61
N ASN A 451 -19.35 19.50 -2.35
CA ASN A 451 -19.22 19.77 -3.77
C ASN A 451 -18.92 18.50 -4.59
N GLU A 452 -18.52 17.40 -3.94
CA GLU A 452 -18.28 16.11 -4.58
C GLU A 452 -18.60 14.93 -3.65
N TYR A 453 -18.81 13.75 -4.23
CA TYR A 453 -18.83 12.48 -3.50
C TYR A 453 -18.11 11.36 -4.26
N LEU A 454 -17.70 10.33 -3.52
CA LEU A 454 -17.02 9.16 -4.06
C LEU A 454 -18.03 8.02 -4.28
N ILE A 455 -17.98 7.39 -5.45
CA ILE A 455 -18.82 6.23 -5.76
C ILE A 455 -18.13 5.25 -6.71
N ALA A 456 -18.38 3.96 -6.49
CA ALA A 456 -17.98 2.87 -7.38
C ALA A 456 -19.16 2.48 -8.28
N GLU A 457 -19.35 3.20 -9.40
CA GLU A 457 -20.52 3.00 -10.28
C GLU A 457 -20.52 1.62 -10.95
N ASP A 458 -19.33 1.10 -11.26
CA ASP A 458 -19.10 -0.19 -11.90
C ASP A 458 -19.15 -1.38 -10.91
N LEU A 459 -19.27 -1.13 -9.61
CA LEU A 459 -19.58 -2.18 -8.64
C LEU A 459 -21.01 -2.70 -8.90
N PRO A 460 -21.20 -4.00 -9.18
CA PRO A 460 -22.52 -4.56 -9.45
C PRO A 460 -23.35 -4.57 -8.17
N ASP A 461 -24.67 -4.53 -8.35
CA ASP A 461 -25.59 -4.65 -7.22
C ASP A 461 -25.45 -6.03 -6.57
N VAL A 462 -25.46 -6.05 -5.23
CA VAL A 462 -25.34 -7.28 -4.46
C VAL A 462 -26.69 -7.98 -4.29
N ASP A 463 -26.72 -9.30 -4.36
CA ASP A 463 -27.91 -10.09 -4.02
C ASP A 463 -28.16 -10.04 -2.51
N ILE A 464 -29.12 -9.21 -2.10
CA ILE A 464 -29.56 -9.05 -0.71
C ILE A 464 -30.56 -10.12 -0.25
N THR A 465 -30.97 -11.03 -1.12
CA THR A 465 -32.02 -12.02 -0.85
C THR A 465 -31.48 -13.37 -0.39
N THR A 466 -30.19 -13.63 -0.62
CA THR A 466 -29.51 -14.87 -0.27
C THR A 466 -28.42 -14.60 0.76
N ALA A 467 -28.32 -15.42 1.81
CA ALA A 467 -27.24 -15.30 2.77
C ALA A 467 -25.92 -15.80 2.18
N GLY A 468 -24.84 -15.07 2.39
CA GLY A 468 -23.54 -15.37 1.82
C GLY A 468 -22.59 -14.19 1.84
N VAL A 469 -21.36 -14.41 1.38
CA VAL A 469 -20.34 -13.37 1.23
C VAL A 469 -20.06 -13.21 -0.26
N THR A 470 -20.30 -12.01 -0.77
CA THR A 470 -19.87 -11.60 -2.10
C THR A 470 -18.58 -10.81 -1.95
N LYS A 471 -17.54 -11.17 -2.71
CA LYS A 471 -16.22 -10.58 -2.61
C LYS A 471 -15.90 -9.74 -3.85
N PHE A 472 -15.33 -8.56 -3.63
CA PHE A 472 -14.95 -7.59 -4.66
C PHE A 472 -13.51 -7.11 -4.42
N SER A 473 -12.93 -6.47 -5.42
CA SER A 473 -11.62 -5.81 -5.32
C SER A 473 -11.71 -4.38 -5.83
N GLY A 474 -10.99 -3.44 -5.20
CA GLY A 474 -10.94 -2.05 -5.61
C GLY A 474 -9.62 -1.37 -5.22
N PRO A 475 -9.48 -0.05 -5.41
CA PRO A 475 -8.22 0.67 -5.22
C PRO A 475 -7.62 0.57 -3.81
N GLU A 476 -8.46 0.45 -2.78
CA GLU A 476 -8.03 0.32 -1.38
C GLU A 476 -7.87 -1.17 -0.94
N GLY A 477 -7.97 -2.11 -1.89
CA GLY A 477 -7.87 -3.55 -1.68
C GLY A 477 -9.21 -4.29 -1.75
N GLN A 478 -9.30 -5.42 -1.04
CA GLN A 478 -10.50 -6.27 -1.02
C GLN A 478 -11.68 -5.55 -0.37
N PHE A 479 -12.89 -5.73 -0.92
CA PHE A 479 -14.16 -5.26 -0.37
C PHE A 479 -15.16 -6.42 -0.30
N ASP A 480 -15.67 -6.74 0.89
CA ASP A 480 -16.64 -7.83 1.05
C ASP A 480 -18.03 -7.29 1.39
N VAL A 481 -19.06 -7.90 0.82
CA VAL A 481 -20.44 -7.68 1.24
C VAL A 481 -21.00 -9.00 1.76
N GLU A 482 -21.38 -9.02 3.03
CA GLU A 482 -21.91 -10.21 3.69
C GLU A 482 -23.39 -10.00 4.04
N VAL A 483 -24.23 -10.84 3.45
CA VAL A 483 -25.66 -10.91 3.74
C VAL A 483 -25.89 -12.03 4.73
N PHE A 484 -26.57 -11.72 5.84
CA PHE A 484 -26.70 -12.64 6.97
C PHE A 484 -28.10 -12.67 7.58
N ASP A 485 -28.36 -13.70 8.38
CA ASP A 485 -29.62 -13.87 9.11
C ASP A 485 -29.83 -12.76 10.14
N SER A 486 -30.92 -12.03 9.96
CA SER A 486 -31.26 -10.82 10.70
C SER A 486 -31.58 -11.01 12.19
N ALA A 487 -31.86 -12.24 12.62
CA ALA A 487 -32.31 -12.54 13.98
C ALA A 487 -31.20 -13.13 14.86
N THR A 488 -30.17 -13.71 14.24
CA THR A 488 -29.16 -14.55 14.92
C THR A 488 -28.47 -13.84 16.09
N GLU A 489 -27.96 -12.62 15.90
CA GLU A 489 -27.29 -11.87 16.98
C GLU A 489 -28.28 -11.38 18.04
N TYR A 490 -29.45 -10.92 17.62
CA TYR A 490 -30.46 -10.39 18.54
C TYR A 490 -30.99 -11.47 19.48
N LEU A 491 -31.31 -12.66 18.95
CA LEU A 491 -31.83 -13.78 19.74
C LEU A 491 -30.83 -14.30 20.80
N LYS A 492 -29.53 -14.09 20.61
CA LYS A 492 -28.52 -14.41 21.64
C LYS A 492 -28.66 -13.54 22.90
N LEU A 493 -29.20 -12.33 22.76
CA LEU A 493 -29.33 -11.33 23.84
C LEU A 493 -30.70 -11.35 24.55
N VAL A 494 -31.73 -11.94 23.94
CA VAL A 494 -33.10 -11.97 24.49
C VAL A 494 -33.37 -13.26 25.28
N LYS A 495 -32.33 -13.81 25.91
CA LYS A 495 -32.43 -15.02 26.75
C LYS A 495 -32.70 -14.69 28.20
#